data_AF-A0A1C0AS86-F1
#
_entry.id   AF-A0A1C0AS86-F1
#
_cell.length_a   1.000
_cell.length_b   1.000
_cell.length_c   1.000
_cell.angle_alpha   90.00
_cell.angle_beta   90.00
_cell.angle_gamma   90.00
#
_symmetry.space_group_name_H-M   'P 1'
#
loop_
_entity.id
_entity.type
_entity.pdbx_description
1 polymer ?
#
loop_
_entity_poly.entity_id
_entity_poly.type
_entity_poly.pdbx_seq_one_letter_code
_entity_poly.pdbx_strand_id
1 'polypeptide(L)'
;MSTNRLKTRILRTAGLGAAAALALSGLAAPAHSTPDDGLIPPLKDVYSDYFKVGNIYSGEQTYAEDSPNWAQVERHYNIMTAENIMKPDQLLPNANINTATGEWTFNFGPADYFVDESRERGIDVHGHVLVWHSQSPSKIYGLESADPRAQAKANMERYIKEVLTHFKGRIVSWDVVNEAFVDGLDTFDPATQNWEDFLRGNPSDYSYSGWYDAYTTDMDEAAGERPGDFIYDAFVFARKYGPEAKLEYNDFNVFQSEGKAKAILAMATELNERYAAEYPEDERQLIEGIGLQSHNYINQTPAFACSDLTRLPKLVDEDAAEWQPGACSDHASVERSLQLITEAGFTASVSELDLQVWEAWNAEPQGDRGPYYDLDDPAAADLFYKEGFTYWVGKIDNRMELEAIQAQRFAEYFAVYKKYSQDLDRVTFWGLTDALNWRRNHNPQLFNADFSQKLAAPAVADPEGLLGVKKPITDTSRLLQAIDEAGAVDVRGAQYTGKTLGAFKGALGRATAVVRADRGQAAVNDASEELVEATAGLELK
;
A
#
# COMPACT_ATOMS: atom_id res chain seq x y z
N MET A 1 -40.69 22.78 -57.88
CA MET A 1 -40.98 21.65 -58.77
C MET A 1 -40.85 20.39 -57.92
N SER A 2 -41.95 19.90 -57.33
CA SER A 2 -42.72 18.71 -57.79
C SER A 2 -41.89 17.42 -57.63
N THR A 3 -42.24 16.39 -56.85
CA THR A 3 -43.58 15.88 -56.50
C THR A 3 -43.51 14.80 -55.40
N ASN A 4 -44.56 14.75 -54.57
CA ASN A 4 -44.97 13.68 -53.65
C ASN A 4 -45.20 12.30 -54.30
N ARG A 5 -45.14 11.21 -53.50
CA ARG A 5 -46.18 10.14 -53.35
C ARG A 5 -45.72 9.11 -52.29
N LEU A 6 -46.35 9.01 -51.11
CA LEU A 6 -47.57 8.26 -50.71
C LEU A 6 -47.45 6.71 -50.61
N LYS A 7 -47.47 6.25 -49.35
CA LYS A 7 -48.29 5.17 -48.72
C LYS A 7 -48.40 3.79 -49.38
N THR A 8 -48.11 2.74 -48.60
CA THR A 8 -49.07 1.64 -48.37
C THR A 8 -48.87 1.00 -46.98
N ARG A 9 -49.93 0.97 -46.16
CA ARG A 9 -50.10 0.16 -44.94
C ARG A 9 -50.85 -1.12 -45.33
N ILE A 10 -50.47 -2.27 -44.76
CA ILE A 10 -51.34 -3.45 -44.68
C ILE A 10 -51.46 -3.84 -43.19
N LEU A 11 -52.69 -3.84 -42.69
CA LEU A 11 -53.11 -4.45 -41.43
C LEU A 11 -53.41 -5.94 -41.66
N ARG A 12 -53.12 -6.79 -40.66
CA ARG A 12 -53.86 -8.02 -40.30
C ARG A 12 -53.39 -8.49 -38.91
N THR A 13 -54.17 -8.20 -37.87
CA THR A 13 -55.11 -9.09 -37.15
C THR A 13 -54.46 -10.01 -36.11
N ALA A 14 -54.94 -9.86 -34.88
CA ALA A 14 -54.60 -10.57 -33.67
C ALA A 14 -54.91 -12.08 -33.72
N GLY A 15 -54.12 -12.85 -32.98
CA GLY A 15 -54.44 -14.19 -32.52
C GLY A 15 -53.81 -14.41 -31.14
N LEU A 16 -54.64 -14.39 -30.09
CA LEU A 16 -54.27 -14.91 -28.76
C LEU A 16 -54.16 -16.43 -28.85
N GLY A 17 -53.04 -16.97 -28.38
CA GLY A 17 -52.88 -18.39 -28.06
C GLY A 17 -52.09 -18.50 -26.76
N ALA A 18 -52.78 -18.80 -25.67
CA ALA A 18 -52.16 -19.11 -24.38
C ALA A 18 -51.50 -20.49 -24.45
N ALA A 19 -50.20 -20.56 -24.12
CA ALA A 19 -49.53 -21.80 -23.76
C ALA A 19 -48.67 -21.53 -22.53
N ALA A 20 -48.98 -22.24 -21.45
CA ALA A 20 -48.25 -22.22 -20.20
C ALA A 20 -46.81 -22.73 -20.39
N ALA A 21 -45.83 -21.95 -19.94
CA ALA A 21 -44.46 -22.39 -19.80
C ALA A 21 -44.11 -22.38 -18.30
N LEU A 22 -43.77 -23.56 -17.77
CA LEU A 22 -43.17 -23.72 -16.45
C LEU A 22 -41.87 -22.91 -16.38
N ALA A 23 -41.79 -21.98 -15.43
CA ALA A 23 -40.53 -21.35 -15.06
C ALA A 23 -39.72 -22.35 -14.22
N LEU A 24 -38.81 -23.08 -14.86
CA LEU A 24 -37.67 -23.69 -14.20
C LEU A 24 -36.60 -22.62 -14.01
N SER A 25 -36.30 -22.33 -12.75
CA SER A 25 -35.14 -21.57 -12.29
C SER A 25 -33.86 -22.17 -12.86
N GLY A 26 -33.32 -21.55 -13.90
CA GLY A 26 -31.98 -21.82 -14.41
C GLY A 26 -30.94 -21.12 -13.53
N LEU A 27 -30.06 -21.90 -12.93
CA LEU A 27 -28.79 -21.44 -12.38
C LEU A 27 -28.08 -20.57 -13.44
N ALA A 28 -27.72 -19.35 -13.07
CA ALA A 28 -26.82 -18.54 -13.88
C ALA A 28 -25.50 -19.30 -14.00
N ALA A 29 -25.14 -19.66 -15.23
CA ALA A 29 -23.81 -20.15 -15.56
C ALA A 29 -22.80 -19.03 -15.27
N PRO A 30 -21.62 -19.33 -14.71
CA PRO A 30 -20.58 -18.32 -14.52
C PRO A 30 -20.21 -17.69 -15.86
N ALA A 31 -19.89 -16.39 -15.79
CA ALA A 31 -19.50 -15.56 -16.91
C ALA A 31 -18.35 -16.18 -17.71
N HIS A 32 -18.29 -15.79 -18.99
CA HIS A 32 -17.46 -16.41 -20.00
C HIS A 32 -15.98 -16.40 -19.60
N SER A 33 -15.37 -17.59 -19.59
CA SER A 33 -13.92 -17.74 -19.58
C SER A 33 -13.36 -17.05 -20.82
N THR A 34 -12.55 -16.00 -20.61
CA THR A 34 -11.63 -15.48 -21.62
C THR A 34 -10.77 -16.64 -22.16
N PRO A 35 -10.35 -16.60 -23.44
CA PRO A 35 -9.37 -17.55 -23.95
C PRO A 35 -8.13 -17.55 -23.05
N ASP A 36 -7.70 -18.73 -22.61
CA ASP A 36 -6.47 -18.90 -21.82
C ASP A 36 -5.27 -18.53 -22.71
N ASP A 37 -4.77 -17.30 -22.53
CA ASP A 37 -3.59 -16.75 -23.17
C ASP A 37 -2.30 -17.19 -22.46
N GLY A 38 -2.40 -18.03 -21.41
CA GLY A 38 -1.28 -18.43 -20.56
C GLY A 38 -0.80 -17.33 -19.61
N LEU A 39 -1.46 -16.16 -19.58
CA LEU A 39 -1.13 -15.04 -18.71
C LEU A 39 -2.00 -15.10 -17.45
N ILE A 40 -1.46 -14.63 -16.32
CA ILE A 40 -2.22 -14.49 -15.08
C ILE A 40 -3.43 -13.55 -15.29
N PRO A 41 -4.50 -13.74 -14.51
CA PRO A 41 -5.59 -12.77 -14.48
C PRO A 41 -5.08 -11.37 -14.10
N PRO A 42 -5.77 -10.30 -14.54
CA PRO A 42 -5.58 -8.94 -14.03
C PRO A 42 -5.50 -8.91 -12.50
N LEU A 43 -4.40 -8.41 -11.93
CA LEU A 43 -4.21 -8.42 -10.47
C LEU A 43 -5.23 -7.50 -9.79
N LYS A 44 -5.52 -6.34 -10.37
CA LYS A 44 -6.58 -5.44 -9.92
C LYS A 44 -7.96 -6.09 -9.85
N ASP A 45 -8.25 -7.10 -10.66
CA ASP A 45 -9.52 -7.82 -10.63
C ASP A 45 -9.50 -8.90 -9.54
N VAL A 46 -8.39 -9.66 -9.44
CA VAL A 46 -8.15 -10.67 -8.38
C VAL A 46 -8.32 -10.06 -6.99
N TYR A 47 -7.81 -8.84 -6.80
CA TYR A 47 -7.78 -8.16 -5.51
C TYR A 47 -8.85 -7.08 -5.35
N SER A 48 -9.81 -6.97 -6.27
CA SER A 48 -10.83 -5.91 -6.27
C SER A 48 -11.67 -5.83 -4.99
N ASP A 49 -11.91 -6.97 -4.32
CA ASP A 49 -12.63 -7.05 -3.04
C ASP A 49 -11.73 -6.85 -1.81
N TYR A 50 -10.42 -6.74 -2.00
CA TYR A 50 -9.41 -6.73 -0.95
C TYR A 50 -8.75 -5.35 -0.84
N PHE A 51 -8.07 -4.88 -1.88
CA PHE A 51 -7.28 -3.64 -1.87
C PHE A 51 -6.93 -3.18 -3.29
N LYS A 52 -6.46 -1.93 -3.43
CA LYS A 52 -5.92 -1.46 -4.72
C LYS A 52 -4.58 -2.11 -5.03
N VAL A 53 -4.32 -2.40 -6.30
CA VAL A 53 -3.04 -2.96 -6.76
C VAL A 53 -2.33 -1.91 -7.60
N GLY A 54 -1.12 -1.53 -7.17
CA GLY A 54 -0.38 -0.44 -7.77
C GLY A 54 0.96 -0.80 -8.38
N ASN A 55 1.49 0.13 -9.16
CA ASN A 55 2.87 0.12 -9.64
C ASN A 55 3.39 1.57 -9.77
N ILE A 56 4.64 1.74 -10.22
CA ILE A 56 5.26 3.05 -10.39
C ILE A 56 5.19 3.59 -11.81
N TYR A 57 5.15 4.91 -11.91
CA TYR A 57 5.43 5.67 -13.12
C TYR A 57 6.89 6.13 -13.09
N SER A 58 7.67 5.70 -14.09
CA SER A 58 9.12 5.96 -14.21
C SER A 58 9.46 6.81 -15.44
N GLY A 59 8.48 7.51 -16.02
CA GLY A 59 8.63 8.35 -17.22
C GLY A 59 7.59 8.05 -18.29
N GLU A 60 7.58 8.85 -19.36
CA GLU A 60 6.54 8.80 -20.40
C GLU A 60 6.41 7.41 -21.03
N GLN A 61 7.50 6.64 -21.07
CA GLN A 61 7.52 5.26 -21.57
C GLN A 61 6.60 4.31 -20.78
N THR A 62 6.25 4.62 -19.53
CA THR A 62 5.29 3.82 -18.74
C THR A 62 3.90 3.83 -19.38
N TYR A 63 3.50 4.97 -19.99
CA TYR A 63 2.18 5.17 -20.60
C TYR A 63 2.21 5.28 -22.12
N ALA A 64 3.34 5.00 -22.76
CA ALA A 64 3.43 4.96 -24.21
C ALA A 64 2.42 3.94 -24.76
N GLU A 65 1.50 4.41 -25.61
CA GLU A 65 0.51 3.57 -26.27
C GLU A 65 1.19 2.47 -27.09
N ASP A 66 0.54 1.30 -27.20
CA ASP A 66 1.06 0.12 -27.90
C ASP A 66 2.42 -0.40 -27.37
N SER A 67 2.83 0.00 -26.16
CA SER A 67 4.05 -0.50 -25.52
C SER A 67 3.76 -1.67 -24.56
N PRO A 68 4.75 -2.56 -24.33
CA PRO A 68 4.61 -3.61 -23.32
C PRO A 68 4.45 -3.02 -21.91
N ASN A 69 5.05 -1.85 -21.63
CA ASN A 69 4.88 -1.14 -20.36
C ASN A 69 3.41 -0.78 -20.11
N TRP A 70 2.77 -0.13 -21.08
CA TRP A 70 1.36 0.22 -20.96
C TRP A 70 0.47 -1.01 -20.90
N ALA A 71 0.70 -2.02 -21.74
CA ALA A 71 -0.06 -3.27 -21.70
C ALA A 71 -0.01 -3.93 -20.32
N GLN A 72 1.16 -3.88 -19.66
CA GLN A 72 1.35 -4.37 -18.30
C GLN A 72 0.54 -3.55 -17.28
N VAL A 73 0.61 -2.21 -17.37
CA VAL A 73 -0.14 -1.31 -16.48
C VAL A 73 -1.64 -1.49 -16.64
N GLU A 74 -2.13 -1.41 -17.87
CA GLU A 74 -3.53 -1.52 -18.22
C GLU A 74 -4.12 -2.84 -17.73
N ARG A 75 -3.36 -3.94 -17.82
CA ARG A 75 -3.84 -5.24 -17.37
C ARG A 75 -3.87 -5.35 -15.85
N HIS A 76 -2.84 -4.92 -15.12
CA HIS A 76 -2.69 -5.35 -13.73
C HIS A 76 -3.00 -4.29 -12.66
N TYR A 77 -2.89 -2.99 -12.95
CA TYR A 77 -2.84 -1.97 -11.89
C TYR A 77 -3.97 -0.95 -11.98
N ASN A 78 -4.40 -0.43 -10.82
CA ASN A 78 -5.48 0.55 -10.68
C ASN A 78 -5.14 1.75 -9.76
N ILE A 79 -3.90 1.81 -9.27
CA ILE A 79 -3.33 2.99 -8.61
C ILE A 79 -1.85 3.12 -9.00
N MET A 80 -1.34 4.34 -9.18
CA MET A 80 0.05 4.56 -9.59
C MET A 80 0.74 5.59 -8.71
N THR A 81 2.04 5.41 -8.52
CA THR A 81 2.92 6.33 -7.78
C THR A 81 4.03 6.82 -8.71
N ALA A 82 4.31 8.13 -8.73
CA ALA A 82 5.49 8.63 -9.44
C ALA A 82 6.77 8.22 -8.70
N GLU A 83 7.70 7.53 -9.37
CA GLU A 83 8.94 7.07 -8.73
C GLU A 83 9.82 8.24 -8.24
N ASN A 84 9.83 9.33 -9.00
CA ASN A 84 10.69 10.48 -8.70
C ASN A 84 10.04 11.84 -8.96
N ILE A 85 9.27 12.01 -10.03
CA ILE A 85 8.87 13.33 -10.53
C ILE A 85 7.95 14.15 -9.60
N MET A 86 7.45 13.55 -8.52
CA MET A 86 6.66 14.21 -7.48
C MET A 86 7.44 14.44 -6.17
N LYS A 87 8.73 14.09 -6.11
CA LYS A 87 9.61 14.38 -4.97
C LYS A 87 9.94 15.88 -4.89
N PRO A 88 10.31 16.41 -3.72
CA PRO A 88 10.40 17.86 -3.52
C PRO A 88 11.39 18.58 -4.43
N ASP A 89 12.55 18.00 -4.73
CA ASP A 89 13.52 18.62 -5.65
C ASP A 89 13.10 18.56 -7.13
N GLN A 90 12.14 17.72 -7.49
CA GLN A 90 11.58 17.65 -8.84
C GLN A 90 10.48 18.70 -9.03
N LEU A 91 9.61 18.85 -8.03
CA LEU A 91 8.52 19.84 -8.03
C LEU A 91 9.02 21.26 -7.77
N LEU A 92 10.04 21.42 -6.92
CA LEU A 92 10.69 22.69 -6.64
C LEU A 92 12.22 22.53 -6.63
N PRO A 93 12.87 22.53 -7.80
CA PRO A 93 14.33 22.46 -7.88
C PRO A 93 15.01 23.58 -7.08
N ASN A 94 16.14 23.27 -6.44
CA ASN A 94 16.85 24.24 -5.59
C ASN A 94 17.30 25.51 -6.36
N ALA A 95 17.52 25.40 -7.67
CA ALA A 95 17.83 26.53 -8.55
C ALA A 95 16.65 27.51 -8.72
N ASN A 96 15.42 27.03 -8.52
CA ASN A 96 14.20 27.82 -8.68
C ASN A 96 13.76 28.54 -7.40
N ILE A 97 14.53 28.43 -6.32
CA ILE A 97 14.32 29.16 -5.07
C ILE A 97 15.29 30.34 -5.02
N ASN A 98 14.76 31.55 -5.14
CA ASN A 98 15.52 32.78 -4.97
C ASN A 98 15.28 33.36 -3.57
N THR A 99 16.23 33.15 -2.66
CA THR A 99 16.15 33.61 -1.26
C THR A 99 16.27 35.13 -1.13
N ALA A 100 16.88 35.82 -2.10
CA ALA A 100 17.04 37.27 -2.07
C ALA A 100 15.74 38.01 -2.45
N THR A 101 14.92 37.42 -3.32
CA THR A 101 13.64 38.01 -3.77
C THR A 101 12.41 37.36 -3.12
N GLY A 102 12.56 36.16 -2.56
CA GLY A 102 11.45 35.33 -2.08
C GLY A 102 10.68 34.60 -3.18
N GLU A 103 11.12 34.68 -4.43
CA GLU A 103 10.45 34.08 -5.59
C GLU A 103 10.77 32.58 -5.72
N TRP A 104 9.72 31.78 -5.91
CA TRP A 104 9.81 30.33 -6.12
C TRP A 104 9.13 29.99 -7.44
N THR A 105 9.77 29.18 -8.28
CA THR A 105 9.18 28.67 -9.53
C THR A 105 9.06 27.15 -9.48
N PHE A 106 7.82 26.65 -9.40
CA PHE A 106 7.56 25.20 -9.41
C PHE A 106 7.65 24.62 -10.82
N ASN A 107 8.01 23.34 -10.90
CA ASN A 107 8.08 22.54 -12.13
C ASN A 107 7.05 21.41 -12.09
N PHE A 108 5.77 21.75 -12.29
CA PHE A 108 4.68 20.77 -12.24
C PHE A 108 4.49 19.97 -13.53
N GLY A 109 5.02 20.43 -14.67
CA GLY A 109 4.70 19.86 -15.99
C GLY A 109 4.82 18.32 -16.09
N PRO A 110 5.95 17.70 -15.70
CA PRO A 110 6.08 16.24 -15.72
C PRO A 110 5.07 15.53 -14.81
N ALA A 111 4.81 16.08 -13.61
CA ALA A 111 3.87 15.52 -12.65
C ALA A 111 2.42 15.69 -13.09
N ASP A 112 2.07 16.82 -13.73
CA ASP A 112 0.76 17.03 -14.35
C ASP A 112 0.49 16.00 -15.44
N TYR A 113 1.46 15.76 -16.34
CA TYR A 113 1.31 14.73 -17.37
C TYR A 113 1.01 13.36 -16.75
N PHE A 114 1.79 12.94 -15.74
CA PHE A 114 1.55 11.68 -15.05
C PHE A 114 0.15 11.62 -14.42
N VAL A 115 -0.22 12.63 -13.63
CA VAL A 115 -1.49 12.66 -12.90
C VAL A 115 -2.68 12.68 -13.85
N ASP A 116 -2.62 13.51 -14.89
CA ASP A 116 -3.72 13.65 -15.83
C ASP A 116 -3.88 12.38 -16.69
N GLU A 117 -2.79 11.79 -17.19
CA GLU A 117 -2.82 10.52 -17.92
C GLU A 117 -3.37 9.37 -17.07
N SER A 118 -2.91 9.22 -15.82
CA SER A 118 -3.45 8.19 -14.92
C SER A 118 -4.97 8.32 -14.77
N ARG A 119 -5.45 9.55 -14.54
CA ARG A 119 -6.89 9.79 -14.31
C ARG A 119 -7.72 9.62 -15.57
N GLU A 120 -7.23 10.05 -16.72
CA GLU A 120 -7.90 9.80 -18.01
C GLU A 120 -8.07 8.30 -18.29
N ARG A 121 -7.15 7.48 -17.78
CA ARG A 121 -7.17 6.01 -17.86
C ARG A 121 -7.94 5.34 -16.72
N GLY A 122 -8.55 6.12 -15.81
CA GLY A 122 -9.30 5.59 -14.66
C GLY A 122 -8.42 4.95 -13.59
N ILE A 123 -7.15 5.36 -13.52
CA ILE A 123 -6.16 4.89 -12.56
C ILE A 123 -6.00 5.97 -11.49
N ASP A 124 -6.11 5.57 -10.22
CA ASP A 124 -5.92 6.49 -9.10
C ASP A 124 -4.43 6.84 -8.94
N VAL A 125 -4.15 7.97 -8.28
CA VAL A 125 -2.79 8.41 -8.02
C VAL A 125 -2.54 8.52 -6.52
N HIS A 126 -1.44 7.92 -6.08
CA HIS A 126 -0.84 8.15 -4.79
C HIS A 126 0.33 9.13 -4.94
N GLY A 127 0.32 10.21 -4.15
CA GLY A 127 1.34 11.26 -4.20
C GLY A 127 2.52 10.93 -3.30
N HIS A 128 3.72 10.92 -3.87
CA HIS A 128 4.97 10.61 -3.17
C HIS A 128 6.03 11.64 -3.57
N VAL A 129 6.50 12.54 -2.70
CA VAL A 129 6.23 12.75 -1.26
C VAL A 129 6.31 14.26 -0.98
N LEU A 130 5.61 14.76 0.05
CA LEU A 130 5.67 16.18 0.42
C LEU A 130 6.94 16.56 1.23
N VAL A 131 7.28 15.80 2.27
CA VAL A 131 8.41 16.09 3.17
C VAL A 131 9.31 14.87 3.28
N TRP A 132 10.58 15.04 2.92
CA TRP A 132 11.58 13.98 3.03
C TRP A 132 12.95 14.59 3.36
N HIS A 133 13.82 13.81 4.00
CA HIS A 133 15.20 14.23 4.27
C HIS A 133 16.07 14.17 2.99
N SER A 134 15.73 13.25 2.08
CA SER A 134 16.38 13.09 0.77
C SER A 134 15.63 13.84 -0.33
N GLN A 135 16.30 14.03 -1.47
CA GLN A 135 15.77 14.65 -2.70
C GLN A 135 14.90 15.90 -2.44
N SER A 136 15.38 16.76 -1.53
CA SER A 136 14.70 17.97 -1.10
C SER A 136 15.59 19.20 -1.31
N PRO A 137 15.03 20.32 -1.81
CA PRO A 137 15.81 21.50 -2.14
C PRO A 137 16.35 22.16 -0.87
N SER A 138 17.67 22.16 -0.65
CA SER A 138 18.27 22.60 0.60
C SER A 138 17.89 24.01 1.07
N LYS A 139 17.57 24.94 0.15
CA LYS A 139 17.13 26.29 0.51
C LYS A 139 15.77 26.33 1.23
N ILE A 140 14.95 25.28 1.13
CA ILE A 140 13.65 25.21 1.80
C ILE A 140 13.78 25.14 3.32
N TYR A 141 14.88 24.58 3.84
CA TYR A 141 15.14 24.48 5.27
C TYR A 141 15.42 25.84 5.92
N GLY A 142 15.77 26.86 5.13
CA GLY A 142 15.95 28.22 5.67
C GLY A 142 17.09 28.36 6.68
N LEU A 143 18.07 27.45 6.69
CA LEU A 143 19.16 27.40 7.68
C LEU A 143 20.05 28.65 7.73
N GLU A 144 20.04 29.47 6.68
CA GLU A 144 20.78 30.75 6.64
C GLU A 144 19.98 31.92 7.27
N SER A 145 18.74 31.68 7.72
CA SER A 145 17.89 32.67 8.39
C SER A 145 18.39 32.99 9.80
N ALA A 146 18.04 34.18 10.30
CA ALA A 146 18.24 34.53 11.71
C ALA A 146 17.34 33.72 12.67
N ASP A 147 16.25 33.16 12.13
CA ASP A 147 15.35 32.23 12.81
C ASP A 147 15.08 31.06 11.84
N PRO A 148 15.94 30.02 11.85
CA PRO A 148 15.81 28.87 10.96
C PRO A 148 14.49 28.11 11.16
N ARG A 149 14.06 27.92 12.41
CA ARG A 149 12.84 27.18 12.73
C ARG A 149 11.59 27.85 12.15
N ALA A 150 11.40 29.14 12.41
CA ALA A 150 10.26 29.87 11.86
C ALA A 150 10.30 29.94 10.33
N GLN A 151 11.49 30.11 9.74
CA GLN A 151 11.65 30.15 8.29
C GLN A 151 11.36 28.79 7.63
N ALA A 152 11.83 27.69 8.23
CA ALA A 152 11.57 26.33 7.77
C ALA A 152 10.08 26.00 7.82
N LYS A 153 9.41 26.32 8.93
CA LYS A 153 7.96 26.17 9.08
C LYS A 153 7.19 26.93 8.00
N ALA A 154 7.53 28.21 7.78
CA ALA A 154 6.88 29.03 6.76
C ALA A 154 7.14 28.51 5.33
N ASN A 155 8.35 28.05 5.05
CA ASN A 155 8.71 27.46 3.76
C ASN A 155 7.98 26.12 3.54
N MET A 156 7.89 25.26 4.56
CA MET A 156 7.15 24.02 4.51
C MET A 156 5.67 24.27 4.23
N GLU A 157 5.02 25.19 4.96
CA GLU A 157 3.62 25.53 4.72
C GLU A 157 3.41 26.02 3.29
N ARG A 158 4.29 26.91 2.80
CA ARG A 158 4.22 27.41 1.42
C ARG A 158 4.35 26.27 0.41
N TYR A 159 5.34 25.40 0.56
CA TYR A 159 5.56 24.28 -0.36
C TYR A 159 4.34 23.34 -0.39
N ILE A 160 3.90 22.87 0.78
CA ILE A 160 2.76 21.94 0.90
C ILE A 160 1.49 22.58 0.34
N LYS A 161 1.25 23.87 0.65
CA LYS A 161 0.11 24.61 0.11
C LYS A 161 0.11 24.64 -1.41
N GLU A 162 1.22 25.03 -2.04
CA GLU A 162 1.29 25.17 -3.51
C GLU A 162 1.11 23.80 -4.19
N VAL A 163 1.79 22.76 -3.69
CA VAL A 163 1.68 21.39 -4.24
C VAL A 163 0.26 20.84 -4.09
N LEU A 164 -0.32 20.87 -2.89
CA LEU A 164 -1.65 20.31 -2.67
C LEU A 164 -2.77 21.12 -3.32
N THR A 165 -2.64 22.45 -3.39
CA THR A 165 -3.59 23.29 -4.13
C THR A 165 -3.53 22.98 -5.62
N HIS A 166 -2.34 22.76 -6.18
CA HIS A 166 -2.16 22.42 -7.59
C HIS A 166 -2.78 21.07 -7.95
N PHE A 167 -2.60 20.04 -7.11
CA PHE A 167 -3.10 18.68 -7.36
C PHE A 167 -4.46 18.36 -6.73
N LYS A 168 -5.17 19.39 -6.22
CA LYS A 168 -6.43 19.23 -5.50
C LYS A 168 -7.46 18.38 -6.25
N GLY A 169 -7.99 17.36 -5.59
CA GLY A 169 -8.99 16.44 -6.12
C GLY A 169 -8.50 15.50 -7.24
N ARG A 170 -7.18 15.45 -7.49
CA ARG A 170 -6.57 14.56 -8.49
C ARG A 170 -5.77 13.40 -7.88
N ILE A 171 -5.52 13.44 -6.57
CA ILE A 171 -4.69 12.49 -5.82
C ILE A 171 -5.53 11.90 -4.69
N VAL A 172 -5.52 10.59 -4.50
CA VAL A 172 -6.37 9.92 -3.50
C VAL A 172 -5.71 9.82 -2.12
N SER A 173 -4.38 9.70 -2.07
CA SER A 173 -3.61 9.73 -0.83
C SER A 173 -2.20 10.27 -1.04
N TRP A 174 -1.57 10.76 0.03
CA TRP A 174 -0.23 11.34 0.01
C TRP A 174 0.65 10.73 1.10
N ASP A 175 1.88 10.37 0.73
CA ASP A 175 2.98 10.33 1.67
C ASP A 175 3.31 11.77 2.06
N VAL A 176 2.90 12.16 3.27
CA VAL A 176 3.14 13.52 3.77
C VAL A 176 4.56 13.65 4.27
N VAL A 177 4.99 12.69 5.08
CA VAL A 177 6.36 12.59 5.59
C VAL A 177 6.89 11.20 5.28
N ASN A 178 8.09 11.13 4.70
CA ASN A 178 8.79 9.88 4.40
C ASN A 178 10.07 9.74 5.25
N GLU A 179 10.31 8.56 5.79
CA GLU A 179 11.59 8.12 6.36
C GLU A 179 12.21 9.08 7.39
N ALA A 180 11.42 9.54 8.36
CA ALA A 180 11.88 10.46 9.40
C ALA A 180 12.73 9.79 10.48
N PHE A 181 12.57 8.47 10.67
CA PHE A 181 13.27 7.69 11.69
C PHE A 181 14.61 7.14 11.19
N VAL A 182 15.57 7.01 12.11
CA VAL A 182 16.82 6.27 11.87
C VAL A 182 16.55 4.77 11.71
N ASP A 183 17.55 4.07 11.18
CA ASP A 183 17.52 2.62 11.03
C ASP A 183 18.17 1.91 12.22
N GLY A 184 17.98 0.59 12.32
CA GLY A 184 18.56 -0.25 13.38
C GLY A 184 17.87 -0.12 14.75
N LEU A 185 16.61 0.33 14.78
CA LEU A 185 15.82 0.44 16.01
C LEU A 185 15.11 -0.87 16.37
N ASP A 186 15.84 -1.91 16.77
CA ASP A 186 15.25 -3.24 16.98
C ASP A 186 14.22 -3.30 18.12
N THR A 187 14.39 -2.48 19.17
CA THR A 187 13.50 -2.42 20.32
C THR A 187 13.11 -0.98 20.65
N PHE A 188 11.82 -0.77 20.91
CA PHE A 188 11.29 0.49 21.41
C PHE A 188 10.15 0.23 22.39
N ASP A 189 10.19 0.87 23.56
CA ASP A 189 9.14 0.85 24.57
C ASP A 189 8.53 2.26 24.74
N PRO A 190 7.30 2.50 24.24
CA PRO A 190 6.64 3.80 24.34
C PRO A 190 6.36 4.23 25.79
N ALA A 191 6.40 3.31 26.76
CA ALA A 191 6.21 3.65 28.17
C ALA A 191 7.44 4.31 28.80
N THR A 192 8.63 4.13 28.22
CA THR A 192 9.89 4.57 28.83
C THR A 192 10.81 5.36 27.89
N GLN A 193 10.53 5.38 26.59
CA GLN A 193 11.35 6.03 25.57
C GLN A 193 10.56 7.08 24.80
N ASN A 194 11.23 8.16 24.39
CA ASN A 194 10.66 9.17 23.50
C ASN A 194 10.99 8.79 22.05
N TRP A 195 9.99 8.76 21.17
CA TRP A 195 10.21 8.45 19.75
C TRP A 195 11.05 9.52 19.04
N GLU A 196 11.05 10.77 19.53
CA GLU A 196 11.80 11.88 18.93
C GLU A 196 13.32 11.66 19.00
N ASP A 197 13.80 10.88 19.97
CA ASP A 197 15.22 10.52 20.11
C ASP A 197 15.72 9.62 18.95
N PHE A 198 14.79 9.08 18.15
CA PHE A 198 15.07 8.16 17.05
C PHE A 198 14.81 8.79 15.67
N LEU A 199 14.66 10.11 15.60
CA LEU A 199 14.62 10.85 14.34
C LEU A 199 16.02 11.01 13.72
N ARG A 200 16.09 11.25 12.41
CA ARG A 200 17.34 11.47 11.66
C ARG A 200 18.03 12.80 12.00
N GLY A 201 18.50 12.91 13.24
CA GLY A 201 19.05 14.13 13.83
C GLY A 201 20.57 14.15 14.03
N ASN A 202 21.30 13.11 13.63
CA ASN A 202 22.75 13.06 13.75
C ASN A 202 23.44 13.70 12.52
N PRO A 203 24.17 14.83 12.64
CA PRO A 203 24.81 15.49 11.51
C PRO A 203 25.93 14.68 10.84
N SER A 204 26.42 13.62 11.50
CA SER A 204 27.42 12.71 10.92
C SER A 204 26.79 11.62 10.06
N ASP A 205 25.47 11.47 10.10
CA ASP A 205 24.74 10.51 9.27
C ASP A 205 24.55 11.08 7.86
N TYR A 206 24.73 10.25 6.84
CA TYR A 206 24.49 10.64 5.45
C TYR A 206 23.01 10.95 5.19
N SER A 207 22.12 10.44 6.05
CA SER A 207 20.68 10.63 6.02
C SER A 207 20.18 11.77 6.92
N TYR A 208 21.09 12.62 7.41
CA TYR A 208 20.75 13.75 8.27
C TYR A 208 19.66 14.65 7.67
N SER A 209 18.61 14.92 8.46
CA SER A 209 17.46 15.69 8.01
C SER A 209 17.66 17.19 8.19
N GLY A 210 17.63 17.94 7.08
CA GLY A 210 17.62 19.41 7.12
C GLY A 210 16.37 20.01 7.78
N TRP A 211 15.26 19.27 7.82
CA TRP A 211 14.08 19.65 8.59
C TRP A 211 14.32 19.54 10.08
N TYR A 212 14.93 18.44 10.53
CA TYR A 212 15.30 18.26 11.93
C TYR A 212 16.29 19.35 12.37
N ASP A 213 17.32 19.63 11.55
CA ASP A 213 18.30 20.68 11.82
C ASP A 213 17.64 22.04 12.04
N ALA A 214 16.77 22.45 11.12
CA ALA A 214 16.10 23.74 11.21
C ALA A 214 15.16 23.84 12.42
N TYR A 215 14.44 22.77 12.76
CA TYR A 215 13.52 22.76 13.90
C TYR A 215 14.22 22.64 15.26
N THR A 216 15.45 22.14 15.30
CA THR A 216 16.20 22.01 16.57
C THR A 216 17.22 23.13 16.79
N THR A 217 17.53 23.92 15.76
CA THR A 217 18.36 25.12 15.88
C THR A 217 17.66 26.17 16.73
N ASP A 218 18.30 26.56 17.84
CA ASP A 218 17.81 27.56 18.81
C ASP A 218 16.41 27.26 19.38
N MET A 219 16.05 25.97 19.46
CA MET A 219 14.75 25.47 19.95
C MET A 219 14.46 25.90 21.41
N ASP A 220 13.26 26.42 21.66
CA ASP A 220 12.78 26.81 22.99
C ASP A 220 11.93 25.69 23.62
N GLU A 221 12.62 24.73 24.26
CA GLU A 221 11.96 23.65 25.01
C GLU A 221 11.00 24.18 26.10
N ALA A 222 11.29 25.35 26.69
CA ALA A 222 10.44 25.93 27.72
C ALA A 222 9.12 26.49 27.16
N ALA A 223 9.10 26.85 25.87
CA ALA A 223 7.88 27.16 25.12
C ALA A 223 7.15 25.91 24.60
N GLY A 224 7.70 24.70 24.84
CA GLY A 224 7.12 23.43 24.40
C GLY A 224 7.50 23.05 22.98
N GLU A 225 8.52 23.68 22.39
CA GLU A 225 9.04 23.30 21.08
C GLU A 225 9.77 21.96 21.16
N ARG A 226 9.56 21.13 20.13
CA ARG A 226 10.11 19.78 20.06
C ARG A 226 10.74 19.49 18.69
N PRO A 227 11.68 18.52 18.62
CA PRO A 227 12.25 18.09 17.36
C PRO A 227 11.20 17.53 16.39
N GLY A 228 10.18 16.82 16.90
CA GLY A 228 9.14 16.20 16.09
C GLY A 228 8.12 17.16 15.47
N ASP A 229 8.15 18.45 15.84
CA ASP A 229 7.15 19.44 15.39
C ASP A 229 7.10 19.59 13.86
N PHE A 230 8.21 19.34 13.14
CA PHE A 230 8.19 19.42 11.67
C PHE A 230 7.27 18.36 11.04
N ILE A 231 7.12 17.20 11.68
CA ILE A 231 6.22 16.14 11.24
C ILE A 231 4.79 16.60 11.48
N TYR A 232 4.49 17.07 12.68
CA TYR A 232 3.17 17.59 13.04
C TYR A 232 2.72 18.73 12.11
N ASP A 233 3.59 19.72 11.91
CA ASP A 233 3.32 20.86 11.03
C ASP A 233 3.08 20.41 9.58
N ALA A 234 3.87 19.47 9.06
CA ALA A 234 3.68 18.92 7.71
C ALA A 234 2.29 18.32 7.53
N PHE A 235 1.84 17.50 8.47
CA PHE A 235 0.51 16.89 8.43
C PHE A 235 -0.61 17.91 8.63
N VAL A 236 -0.48 18.86 9.56
CA VAL A 236 -1.47 19.93 9.76
C VAL A 236 -1.63 20.76 8.48
N PHE A 237 -0.52 21.11 7.82
CA PHE A 237 -0.56 21.81 6.54
C PHE A 237 -1.18 20.95 5.44
N ALA A 238 -0.85 19.66 5.40
CA ALA A 238 -1.42 18.74 4.43
C ALA A 238 -2.94 18.62 4.59
N ARG A 239 -3.44 18.44 5.82
CA ARG A 239 -4.87 18.42 6.12
C ARG A 239 -5.57 19.72 5.76
N LYS A 240 -4.93 20.86 6.03
CA LYS A 240 -5.46 22.19 5.72
C LYS A 240 -5.61 22.44 4.21
N TYR A 241 -4.64 22.01 3.40
CA TYR A 241 -4.60 22.36 1.97
C TYR A 241 -5.05 21.24 1.02
N GLY A 242 -5.03 19.98 1.46
CA GLY A 242 -5.56 18.82 0.75
C GLY A 242 -6.50 17.98 1.63
N PRO A 243 -7.59 18.56 2.17
CA PRO A 243 -8.48 17.87 3.10
C PRO A 243 -9.18 16.65 2.48
N GLU A 244 -9.23 16.52 1.15
CA GLU A 244 -9.86 15.39 0.48
C GLU A 244 -8.98 14.14 0.40
N ALA A 245 -7.66 14.29 0.50
CA ALA A 245 -6.74 13.17 0.39
C ALA A 245 -6.60 12.46 1.74
N LYS A 246 -6.33 11.16 1.68
CA LYS A 246 -5.86 10.40 2.85
C LYS A 246 -4.39 10.73 3.11
N LEU A 247 -4.03 10.95 4.37
CA LEU A 247 -2.68 11.34 4.76
C LEU A 247 -1.91 10.16 5.38
N GLU A 248 -0.78 9.82 4.77
CA GLU A 248 0.05 8.67 5.16
C GLU A 248 1.44 9.12 5.63
N TYR A 249 1.96 8.44 6.66
CA TYR A 249 3.38 8.43 7.00
C TYR A 249 4.03 7.20 6.37
N ASN A 250 5.11 7.34 5.60
CA ASN A 250 5.73 6.22 4.85
C ASN A 250 7.17 5.97 5.30
N ASP A 251 7.57 4.69 5.42
CA ASP A 251 8.93 4.33 5.81
C ASP A 251 9.31 2.90 5.39
N PHE A 252 10.60 2.64 5.26
CA PHE A 252 11.14 1.29 5.11
C PHE A 252 11.51 0.66 6.45
N ASN A 253 11.75 -0.64 6.42
CA ASN A 253 12.14 -1.47 7.57
C ASN A 253 11.13 -1.51 8.73
N VAL A 254 9.92 -0.95 8.55
CA VAL A 254 8.83 -1.10 9.52
C VAL A 254 8.54 -2.57 9.79
N PHE A 255 8.52 -3.41 8.75
CA PHE A 255 8.36 -4.87 8.86
C PHE A 255 9.58 -5.62 9.38
N GLN A 256 10.76 -5.02 9.24
CA GLN A 256 12.04 -5.64 9.59
C GLN A 256 12.42 -5.33 11.05
N SER A 257 11.70 -4.42 11.70
CA SER A 257 12.06 -3.87 13.00
C SER A 257 10.82 -3.47 13.79
N GLU A 258 10.37 -4.33 14.72
CA GLU A 258 9.22 -4.01 15.58
C GLU A 258 9.48 -2.76 16.44
N GLY A 259 10.72 -2.50 16.86
CA GLY A 259 11.06 -1.25 17.53
C GLY A 259 10.81 -0.03 16.66
N LYS A 260 11.24 -0.03 15.39
CA LYS A 260 10.94 1.05 14.44
C LYS A 260 9.43 1.20 14.22
N ALA A 261 8.70 0.10 14.03
CA ALA A 261 7.25 0.12 13.90
C ALA A 261 6.57 0.74 15.13
N LYS A 262 6.95 0.33 16.35
CA LYS A 262 6.39 0.88 17.59
C LYS A 262 6.72 2.35 17.79
N ALA A 263 7.91 2.80 17.41
CA ALA A 263 8.28 4.21 17.48
C ALA A 263 7.45 5.07 16.52
N ILE A 264 7.23 4.60 15.29
CA ILE A 264 6.35 5.23 14.31
C ILE A 264 4.91 5.28 14.85
N LEU A 265 4.40 4.20 15.42
CA LEU A 265 3.03 4.16 15.96
C LEU A 265 2.87 5.06 17.19
N ALA A 266 3.87 5.14 18.05
CA ALA A 266 3.87 6.08 19.18
C ALA A 266 3.81 7.54 18.69
N MET A 267 4.62 7.88 17.69
CA MET A 267 4.60 9.18 17.02
C MET A 267 3.22 9.47 16.41
N ALA A 268 2.70 8.57 15.59
CA ALA A 268 1.41 8.80 14.93
C ALA A 268 0.25 8.94 15.93
N THR A 269 0.26 8.15 17.00
CA THR A 269 -0.74 8.22 18.07
C THR A 269 -0.67 9.56 18.80
N GLU A 270 0.52 9.97 19.24
CA GLU A 270 0.72 11.22 19.97
C GLU A 270 0.35 12.45 19.13
N LEU A 271 0.73 12.47 17.85
CA LEU A 271 0.38 13.56 16.94
C LEU A 271 -1.12 13.62 16.64
N ASN A 272 -1.79 12.47 16.53
CA ASN A 272 -3.24 12.40 16.39
C ASN A 272 -3.97 12.89 17.64
N GLU A 273 -3.50 12.53 18.84
CA GLU A 273 -4.06 13.01 20.10
C GLU A 273 -3.92 14.53 20.24
N ARG A 274 -2.74 15.07 19.89
CA ARG A 274 -2.50 16.51 19.82
C ARG A 274 -3.45 17.18 18.83
N TYR A 275 -3.57 16.64 17.63
CA TYR A 275 -4.46 17.21 16.60
C TYR A 275 -5.92 17.21 17.04
N ALA A 276 -6.42 16.10 17.59
CA ALA A 276 -7.79 16.01 18.08
C ALA A 276 -8.09 17.00 19.22
N ALA A 277 -7.09 17.33 20.04
CA ALA A 277 -7.22 18.36 21.07
C ALA A 277 -7.23 19.79 20.49
N GLU A 278 -6.45 20.05 19.44
CA GLU A 278 -6.36 21.36 18.76
C GLU A 278 -7.54 21.61 17.78
N TYR A 279 -8.07 20.56 17.16
CA TYR A 279 -9.10 20.59 16.11
C TYR A 279 -10.23 19.56 16.39
N PRO A 280 -10.98 19.71 17.50
CA PRO A 280 -11.99 18.73 17.92
C PRO A 280 -13.19 18.60 16.96
N GLU A 281 -13.33 19.49 15.98
CA GLU A 281 -14.34 19.43 14.93
C GLU A 281 -14.00 18.50 13.76
N ASP A 282 -12.72 18.12 13.60
CA ASP A 282 -12.27 17.18 12.58
C ASP A 282 -12.23 15.77 13.17
N GLU A 283 -13.24 14.95 12.87
CA GLU A 283 -13.37 13.59 13.39
C GLU A 283 -12.35 12.61 12.79
N ARG A 284 -11.63 13.01 11.73
CA ARG A 284 -10.59 12.18 11.12
C ARG A 284 -9.28 12.33 11.89
N GLN A 285 -8.58 11.22 12.06
CA GLN A 285 -7.17 11.23 12.45
C GLN A 285 -6.37 12.14 11.50
N LEU A 286 -5.33 12.80 12.03
CA LEU A 286 -4.42 13.62 11.23
C LEU A 286 -3.55 12.74 10.33
N ILE A 287 -2.93 11.74 10.93
CA ILE A 287 -2.21 10.65 10.26
C ILE A 287 -3.18 9.47 10.21
N GLU A 288 -3.62 9.11 9.01
CA GLU A 288 -4.70 8.13 8.81
C GLU A 288 -4.16 6.75 8.43
N GLY A 289 -2.97 6.71 7.84
CA GLY A 289 -2.35 5.47 7.40
C GLY A 289 -0.84 5.42 7.59
N ILE A 290 -0.31 4.21 7.72
CA ILE A 290 1.11 3.91 7.79
C ILE A 290 1.52 3.15 6.52
N GLY A 291 2.33 3.81 5.70
CA GLY A 291 2.96 3.26 4.49
C GLY A 291 4.16 2.39 4.84
N LEU A 292 4.13 1.17 4.33
CA LEU A 292 5.12 0.12 4.51
C LEU A 292 5.83 -0.07 3.17
N GLN A 293 7.01 0.54 2.99
CA GLN A 293 7.73 0.46 1.72
C GLN A 293 7.92 -1.00 1.28
N SER A 294 8.16 -1.93 2.22
CA SER A 294 8.18 -3.38 1.93
C SER A 294 9.28 -3.78 0.94
N HIS A 295 10.39 -3.07 1.01
CA HIS A 295 11.66 -3.40 0.42
C HIS A 295 12.28 -4.64 1.08
N ASN A 296 11.80 -5.82 0.68
CA ASN A 296 11.99 -7.07 1.41
C ASN A 296 13.01 -8.00 0.73
N TYR A 297 13.36 -9.07 1.44
CA TYR A 297 14.30 -10.09 0.99
C TYR A 297 13.71 -11.47 1.26
N ILE A 298 14.02 -12.43 0.38
CA ILE A 298 13.53 -13.82 0.54
C ILE A 298 13.99 -14.47 1.87
N ASN A 299 15.06 -13.94 2.47
CA ASN A 299 15.72 -14.44 3.66
C ASN A 299 15.65 -13.50 4.88
N GLN A 300 14.86 -12.44 4.89
CA GLN A 300 14.82 -11.55 6.08
C GLN A 300 13.52 -11.60 6.86
N THR A 301 12.47 -12.23 6.33
CA THR A 301 11.17 -12.12 6.97
C THR A 301 10.29 -13.33 6.63
N PRO A 302 9.92 -14.18 7.60
CA PRO A 302 8.73 -14.99 7.41
C PRO A 302 7.54 -14.04 7.27
N ALA A 303 6.72 -14.22 6.24
CA ALA A 303 5.50 -13.43 6.07
C ALA A 303 4.61 -13.44 7.33
N PHE A 304 4.64 -14.57 8.06
CA PHE A 304 3.74 -14.88 9.14
C PHE A 304 4.41 -14.89 10.51
N ALA A 305 3.64 -14.45 11.52
CA ALA A 305 3.86 -14.87 12.90
C ALA A 305 3.18 -16.24 13.07
N CYS A 306 3.97 -17.31 13.05
CA CYS A 306 3.49 -18.69 13.27
C CYS A 306 2.47 -19.26 12.25
N SER A 307 2.84 -19.51 10.99
CA SER A 307 2.02 -20.33 10.08
C SER A 307 2.69 -21.66 9.68
N ASP A 308 1.87 -22.71 9.56
CA ASP A 308 2.28 -24.05 9.07
C ASP A 308 2.47 -24.10 7.54
N LEU A 309 2.47 -22.94 6.86
CA LEU A 309 2.39 -22.84 5.40
C LEU A 309 3.75 -22.75 4.70
N THR A 310 4.87 -22.76 5.45
CA THR A 310 6.20 -22.60 4.86
C THR A 310 6.85 -23.95 4.51
N ARG A 311 7.21 -24.16 3.24
CA ARG A 311 7.97 -25.34 2.75
C ARG A 311 9.49 -25.14 2.75
N LEU A 312 9.96 -24.04 3.35
CA LEU A 312 11.37 -23.67 3.53
C LEU A 312 12.24 -24.48 4.51
N PRO A 313 11.74 -25.44 5.33
CA PRO A 313 12.54 -26.23 6.27
C PRO A 313 13.79 -26.96 5.75
N LYS A 314 14.15 -26.88 4.46
CA LYS A 314 15.29 -27.58 3.87
C LYS A 314 16.40 -26.65 3.34
N LEU A 315 16.19 -25.34 3.33
CA LEU A 315 17.01 -24.39 2.57
C LEU A 315 17.71 -23.35 3.46
N VAL A 316 17.42 -23.34 4.75
CA VAL A 316 17.93 -22.38 5.72
C VAL A 316 18.74 -23.11 6.79
N ASP A 317 19.55 -22.37 7.55
CA ASP A 317 20.32 -22.96 8.64
C ASP A 317 19.34 -23.55 9.66
N GLU A 318 19.19 -24.88 9.64
CA GLU A 318 18.34 -25.61 10.57
C GLU A 318 18.81 -25.49 12.02
N ASP A 319 19.94 -24.81 12.32
CA ASP A 319 20.39 -24.54 13.69
C ASP A 319 20.09 -23.08 14.13
N ALA A 320 19.74 -22.18 13.21
CA ALA A 320 19.41 -20.80 13.52
C ALA A 320 17.98 -20.69 14.06
N ALA A 321 17.82 -20.13 15.26
CA ALA A 321 16.56 -20.13 16.01
C ALA A 321 15.40 -19.44 15.27
N GLU A 322 15.68 -18.44 14.45
CA GLU A 322 14.71 -17.72 13.61
C GLU A 322 14.31 -18.45 12.31
N TRP A 323 14.96 -19.58 11.99
CA TRP A 323 14.81 -20.32 10.73
C TRP A 323 14.26 -21.75 10.88
N GLN A 324 13.99 -22.18 12.12
CA GLN A 324 13.41 -23.51 12.40
C GLN A 324 11.99 -23.66 11.83
N PRO A 325 11.53 -24.88 11.50
CA PRO A 325 10.12 -25.14 11.22
C PRO A 325 9.25 -24.73 12.42
N GLY A 326 8.35 -23.75 12.23
CA GLY A 326 7.59 -23.15 13.32
C GLY A 326 8.33 -22.07 14.11
N ALA A 327 9.51 -21.61 13.67
CA ALA A 327 10.13 -20.39 14.15
C ALA A 327 9.28 -19.20 13.71
N CYS A 328 8.39 -18.80 14.60
CA CYS A 328 7.71 -17.53 14.51
C CYS A 328 8.73 -16.44 14.86
N SER A 329 8.81 -15.41 14.04
CA SER A 329 9.26 -14.13 14.56
C SER A 329 8.03 -13.36 15.00
N ASP A 330 7.75 -13.40 16.31
CA ASP A 330 6.75 -12.54 16.93
C ASP A 330 7.23 -11.07 16.96
N HIS A 331 8.50 -10.83 16.58
CA HIS A 331 9.20 -9.56 16.76
C HIS A 331 9.57 -8.84 15.44
N ALA A 332 9.46 -9.48 14.27
CA ALA A 332 9.77 -8.86 12.97
C ALA A 332 9.18 -9.67 11.81
N SER A 333 7.92 -9.40 11.48
CA SER A 333 7.26 -9.97 10.30
C SER A 333 6.32 -8.96 9.63
N VAL A 334 6.00 -9.24 8.36
CA VAL A 334 4.99 -8.49 7.60
C VAL A 334 3.65 -8.53 8.34
N GLU A 335 3.21 -9.72 8.73
CA GLU A 335 2.00 -9.90 9.52
C GLU A 335 2.05 -9.17 10.86
N ARG A 336 3.15 -9.27 11.61
CA ARG A 336 3.25 -8.62 12.92
C ARG A 336 3.13 -7.11 12.83
N SER A 337 3.71 -6.46 11.82
CA SER A 337 3.59 -5.00 11.74
C SER A 337 2.24 -4.55 11.22
N LEU A 338 1.57 -5.34 10.37
CA LEU A 338 0.15 -5.11 10.06
C LEU A 338 -0.71 -5.22 11.33
N GLN A 339 -0.48 -6.23 12.17
CA GLN A 339 -1.15 -6.34 13.48
C GLN A 339 -0.89 -5.11 14.35
N LEU A 340 0.37 -4.68 14.50
CA LEU A 340 0.71 -3.49 15.29
C LEU A 340 -0.01 -2.23 14.79
N ILE A 341 -0.05 -2.03 13.47
CA ILE A 341 -0.71 -0.88 12.85
C ILE A 341 -2.23 -0.91 13.09
N THR A 342 -2.88 -2.05 12.86
CA THR A 342 -4.33 -2.17 13.02
C THR A 342 -4.76 -2.17 14.48
N GLU A 343 -3.99 -2.80 15.38
CA GLU A 343 -4.19 -2.74 16.83
C GLU A 343 -4.09 -1.31 17.38
N ALA A 344 -3.24 -0.47 16.76
CA ALA A 344 -3.10 0.94 17.08
C ALA A 344 -4.18 1.83 16.43
N GLY A 345 -5.10 1.25 15.65
CA GLY A 345 -6.24 1.96 15.05
C GLY A 345 -5.88 2.76 13.79
N PHE A 346 -4.84 2.34 13.06
CA PHE A 346 -4.45 2.91 11.78
C PHE A 346 -4.73 1.95 10.63
N THR A 347 -4.84 2.50 9.43
CA THR A 347 -4.78 1.70 8.20
C THR A 347 -3.35 1.56 7.70
N ALA A 348 -3.11 0.59 6.83
CA ALA A 348 -1.81 0.30 6.24
C ALA A 348 -1.85 0.46 4.71
N SER A 349 -0.69 0.76 4.14
CA SER A 349 -0.41 0.59 2.71
C SER A 349 0.87 -0.21 2.55
N VAL A 350 0.91 -1.17 1.64
CA VAL A 350 2.18 -1.73 1.15
C VAL A 350 2.59 -0.88 -0.05
N SER A 351 3.56 0.00 0.14
CA SER A 351 3.75 1.17 -0.72
C SER A 351 4.77 1.02 -1.84
N GLU A 352 5.79 0.18 -1.65
CA GLU A 352 6.96 0.07 -2.55
C GLU A 352 7.48 -1.38 -2.68
N LEU A 353 6.57 -2.35 -2.75
CA LEU A 353 6.89 -3.77 -2.68
C LEU A 353 7.89 -4.19 -3.76
N ASP A 354 9.01 -4.70 -3.29
CA ASP A 354 9.97 -5.45 -4.08
C ASP A 354 10.60 -6.53 -3.19
N LEU A 355 10.85 -7.71 -3.76
CA LEU A 355 11.31 -8.88 -3.00
C LEU A 355 12.62 -9.39 -3.57
N GLN A 356 13.72 -8.91 -3.02
CA GLN A 356 15.04 -9.27 -3.49
C GLN A 356 15.34 -10.76 -3.28
N VAL A 357 15.90 -11.36 -4.33
CA VAL A 357 16.33 -12.76 -4.34
C VAL A 357 17.75 -12.91 -3.78
N TRP A 358 18.55 -11.86 -3.89
CA TRP A 358 19.92 -11.75 -3.36
C TRP A 358 19.95 -10.71 -2.24
N GLU A 359 20.76 -10.89 -1.18
CA GLU A 359 20.96 -9.84 -0.18
C GLU A 359 21.62 -8.59 -0.78
N ALA A 360 21.15 -7.41 -0.35
CA ALA A 360 21.53 -6.07 -0.83
C ALA A 360 23.01 -5.71 -0.71
N TRP A 361 23.84 -6.52 -0.03
CA TRP A 361 25.22 -6.12 0.26
C TRP A 361 26.26 -7.15 -0.18
N ASN A 362 25.89 -8.42 -0.37
CA ASN A 362 26.89 -9.49 -0.25
C ASN A 362 26.66 -10.79 -1.05
N ALA A 363 25.65 -10.87 -1.91
CA ALA A 363 25.46 -12.06 -2.75
C ALA A 363 25.13 -11.73 -4.22
N GLU A 364 25.49 -10.53 -4.68
CA GLU A 364 25.29 -10.16 -6.08
C GLU A 364 26.14 -11.08 -6.96
N PRO A 365 25.59 -11.64 -8.06
CA PRO A 365 26.39 -12.35 -9.04
C PRO A 365 27.56 -11.50 -9.56
N GLN A 366 27.43 -10.16 -9.63
CA GLN A 366 28.43 -9.26 -10.22
C GLN A 366 28.53 -7.83 -9.60
N GLY A 367 27.96 -7.56 -8.43
CA GLY A 367 27.96 -6.21 -7.82
C GLY A 367 26.72 -5.35 -8.13
N ASP A 368 26.52 -4.27 -7.36
CA ASP A 368 25.47 -3.24 -7.51
C ASP A 368 25.41 -2.64 -8.94
N ARG A 369 26.50 -2.74 -9.69
CA ARG A 369 26.65 -2.22 -11.05
C ARG A 369 26.84 -3.30 -12.11
N GLY A 370 26.61 -4.56 -11.75
CA GLY A 370 26.66 -5.68 -12.68
C GLY A 370 25.58 -5.59 -13.77
N PRO A 371 25.77 -6.30 -14.89
CA PRO A 371 24.69 -6.53 -15.85
C PRO A 371 23.56 -7.34 -15.22
N TYR A 372 22.34 -7.04 -15.65
CA TYR A 372 21.13 -7.77 -15.28
C TYR A 372 21.07 -9.12 -16.03
N TYR A 373 20.57 -10.16 -15.34
CA TYR A 373 20.20 -11.44 -15.94
C TYR A 373 18.88 -11.93 -15.34
N ASP A 374 18.04 -12.54 -16.17
CA ASP A 374 16.88 -13.29 -15.68
C ASP A 374 17.36 -14.52 -14.89
N LEU A 375 16.56 -14.96 -13.92
CA LEU A 375 16.91 -16.12 -13.10
C LEU A 375 16.92 -17.42 -13.92
N ASP A 376 16.25 -17.49 -15.06
CA ASP A 376 16.29 -18.67 -15.94
C ASP A 376 17.31 -18.55 -17.08
N ASP A 377 18.04 -17.43 -17.23
CA ASP A 377 18.98 -17.22 -18.34
C ASP A 377 20.17 -18.18 -18.24
N PRO A 378 20.29 -19.22 -19.09
CA PRO A 378 21.35 -20.24 -18.99
C PRO A 378 22.77 -19.69 -19.19
N ALA A 379 22.93 -18.47 -19.70
CA ALA A 379 24.23 -17.82 -19.86
C ALA A 379 24.76 -17.23 -18.55
N ALA A 380 23.91 -17.01 -17.54
CA ALA A 380 24.32 -16.57 -16.22
C ALA A 380 24.92 -17.73 -15.40
N ALA A 381 25.98 -17.44 -14.65
CA ALA A 381 26.57 -18.41 -13.73
C ALA A 381 25.78 -18.44 -12.41
N ASP A 382 25.55 -19.63 -11.88
CA ASP A 382 25.03 -19.80 -10.53
C ASP A 382 26.08 -19.39 -9.50
N LEU A 383 25.77 -18.38 -8.69
CA LEU A 383 26.69 -17.82 -7.68
C LEU A 383 25.99 -17.77 -6.32
N PHE A 384 26.34 -18.71 -5.44
CA PHE A 384 25.78 -18.84 -4.08
C PHE A 384 26.79 -18.51 -2.97
N TYR A 385 27.98 -18.03 -3.35
CA TYR A 385 29.10 -17.74 -2.45
C TYR A 385 29.79 -16.42 -2.82
N LYS A 386 30.02 -15.58 -1.81
CA LYS A 386 30.98 -14.46 -1.83
C LYS A 386 31.84 -14.57 -0.58
N GLU A 387 33.12 -14.20 -0.66
CA GLU A 387 34.00 -14.22 0.51
C GLU A 387 33.38 -13.39 1.66
N GLY A 388 33.19 -14.02 2.82
CA GLY A 388 32.51 -13.43 3.99
C GLY A 388 31.03 -13.78 4.15
N PHE A 389 30.37 -14.37 3.13
CA PHE A 389 28.92 -14.63 3.14
C PHE A 389 28.58 -15.97 2.46
N THR A 390 28.06 -16.93 3.25
CA THR A 390 27.79 -18.31 2.79
C THR A 390 26.38 -18.77 3.17
N TYR A 391 25.35 -18.01 2.84
CA TYR A 391 23.98 -18.37 3.22
C TYR A 391 23.44 -19.59 2.47
N TRP A 392 23.64 -19.60 1.14
CA TRP A 392 23.02 -20.58 0.24
C TRP A 392 23.97 -21.69 -0.22
N VAL A 393 25.25 -21.63 0.19
CA VAL A 393 26.26 -22.62 -0.20
C VAL A 393 25.85 -24.02 0.27
N GLY A 394 25.65 -24.92 -0.69
CA GLY A 394 25.25 -26.30 -0.41
C GLY A 394 23.79 -26.47 0.05
N LYS A 395 22.99 -25.40 0.00
CA LYS A 395 21.54 -25.43 0.31
C LYS A 395 20.67 -25.34 -0.95
N ILE A 396 21.15 -24.62 -1.97
CA ILE A 396 20.46 -24.43 -3.25
C ILE A 396 21.37 -24.91 -4.38
N ASP A 397 20.82 -25.66 -5.34
CA ASP A 397 21.61 -26.22 -6.45
C ASP A 397 21.78 -25.23 -7.62
N ASN A 398 20.77 -24.38 -7.87
CA ASN A 398 20.75 -23.43 -8.98
C ASN A 398 19.76 -22.28 -8.73
N ARG A 399 19.89 -21.19 -9.50
CA ARG A 399 19.12 -19.95 -9.27
C ARG A 399 17.62 -20.09 -9.58
N MET A 400 17.17 -21.10 -10.31
CA MET A 400 15.73 -21.34 -10.50
C MET A 400 15.04 -21.76 -9.19
N GLU A 401 15.78 -22.38 -8.26
CA GLU A 401 15.25 -22.66 -6.92
C GLU A 401 15.03 -21.37 -6.14
N LEU A 402 15.86 -20.35 -6.34
CA LEU A 402 15.65 -19.05 -5.74
C LEU A 402 14.38 -18.37 -6.27
N GLU A 403 14.09 -18.52 -7.56
CA GLU A 403 12.83 -18.04 -8.14
C GLU A 403 11.61 -18.77 -7.53
N ALA A 404 11.72 -20.08 -7.30
CA ALA A 404 10.67 -20.85 -6.63
C ALA A 404 10.47 -20.42 -5.16
N ILE A 405 11.56 -20.10 -4.45
CA ILE A 405 11.50 -19.53 -3.09
C ILE A 405 10.82 -18.16 -3.14
N GLN A 406 11.22 -17.30 -4.07
CA GLN A 406 10.62 -15.98 -4.24
C GLN A 406 9.12 -16.08 -4.50
N ALA A 407 8.69 -17.00 -5.38
CA ALA A 407 7.29 -17.26 -5.65
C ALA A 407 6.54 -17.70 -4.38
N GLN A 408 7.11 -18.61 -3.60
CA GLN A 408 6.52 -19.01 -2.32
C GLN A 408 6.37 -17.80 -1.38
N ARG A 409 7.40 -16.95 -1.25
CA ARG A 409 7.36 -15.77 -0.39
C ARG A 409 6.33 -14.74 -0.83
N PHE A 410 6.20 -14.50 -2.12
CA PHE A 410 5.14 -13.63 -2.64
C PHE A 410 3.75 -14.18 -2.31
N ALA A 411 3.50 -15.49 -2.50
CA ALA A 411 2.23 -16.07 -2.12
C ALA A 411 1.95 -15.94 -0.61
N GLU A 412 2.97 -16.14 0.22
CA GLU A 412 2.87 -15.93 1.67
C GLU A 412 2.53 -14.47 2.01
N TYR A 413 3.18 -13.48 1.41
CA TYR A 413 2.86 -12.06 1.61
C TYR A 413 1.44 -11.72 1.17
N PHE A 414 1.02 -12.16 -0.01
CA PHE A 414 -0.33 -11.88 -0.50
C PHE A 414 -1.42 -12.61 0.27
N ALA A 415 -1.12 -13.79 0.84
CA ALA A 415 -1.99 -14.44 1.82
C ALA A 415 -2.17 -13.56 3.08
N VAL A 416 -1.09 -12.98 3.61
CA VAL A 416 -1.17 -12.01 4.72
C VAL A 416 -1.95 -10.77 4.31
N TYR A 417 -1.66 -10.17 3.15
CA TYR A 417 -2.38 -8.98 2.70
C TYR A 417 -3.88 -9.21 2.54
N LYS A 418 -4.30 -10.38 2.05
CA LYS A 418 -5.72 -10.76 2.00
C LYS A 418 -6.34 -10.88 3.40
N LYS A 419 -5.60 -11.43 4.36
CA LYS A 419 -6.05 -11.61 5.76
C LYS A 419 -6.27 -10.29 6.50
N TYR A 420 -5.55 -9.23 6.13
CA TYR A 420 -5.65 -7.89 6.74
C TYR A 420 -6.27 -6.86 5.78
N SER A 421 -6.99 -7.33 4.77
CA SER A 421 -7.47 -6.48 3.66
C SER A 421 -8.47 -5.41 4.08
N GLN A 422 -9.18 -5.56 5.19
CA GLN A 422 -10.09 -4.51 5.64
C GLN A 422 -9.34 -3.23 6.02
N ASP A 423 -8.13 -3.34 6.55
CA ASP A 423 -7.31 -2.22 7.01
C ASP A 423 -6.09 -1.97 6.12
N LEU A 424 -6.05 -2.55 4.92
CA LEU A 424 -4.98 -2.39 3.94
C LEU A 424 -5.52 -1.69 2.69
N ASP A 425 -5.10 -0.46 2.42
CA ASP A 425 -5.66 0.32 1.30
C ASP A 425 -5.13 -0.14 -0.07
N ARG A 426 -3.83 -0.43 -0.13
CA ARG A 426 -3.14 -0.76 -1.38
C ARG A 426 -1.94 -1.68 -1.18
N VAL A 427 -1.61 -2.42 -2.24
CA VAL A 427 -0.33 -3.10 -2.44
C VAL A 427 0.27 -2.62 -3.75
N THR A 428 1.37 -1.88 -3.69
CA THR A 428 2.04 -1.24 -4.83
C THR A 428 3.40 -1.86 -5.05
N PHE A 429 3.66 -2.37 -6.25
CA PHE A 429 4.97 -2.88 -6.65
C PHE A 429 5.89 -1.74 -7.10
N TRP A 430 7.17 -1.80 -6.73
CA TRP A 430 8.15 -0.76 -7.10
C TRP A 430 8.86 -1.02 -8.43
N GLY A 431 8.12 -1.41 -9.47
CA GLY A 431 8.63 -1.64 -10.82
C GLY A 431 7.76 -2.60 -11.64
N LEU A 432 7.69 -2.39 -12.96
CA LEU A 432 6.91 -3.26 -13.86
C LEU A 432 7.59 -4.60 -14.14
N THR A 433 8.92 -4.58 -14.25
CA THR A 433 9.78 -5.74 -14.49
C THR A 433 11.01 -5.63 -13.61
N ASP A 434 11.74 -6.74 -13.48
CA ASP A 434 13.03 -6.74 -12.80
C ASP A 434 13.97 -5.66 -13.35
N ALA A 435 14.07 -5.52 -14.68
CA ALA A 435 14.95 -4.52 -15.32
C ALA A 435 14.54 -3.06 -15.08
N LEU A 436 13.26 -2.82 -14.77
CA LEU A 436 12.68 -1.49 -14.52
C LEU A 436 12.54 -1.16 -13.03
N ASN A 437 13.13 -1.97 -12.14
CA ASN A 437 13.20 -1.70 -10.71
C ASN A 437 14.56 -1.08 -10.34
N TRP A 438 14.60 -0.19 -9.34
CA TRP A 438 15.83 0.45 -8.87
C TRP A 438 16.90 -0.53 -8.36
N ARG A 439 16.47 -1.70 -7.87
CA ARG A 439 17.28 -2.86 -7.46
C ARG A 439 17.29 -3.95 -8.53
N ARG A 440 17.26 -3.60 -9.81
CA ARG A 440 17.15 -4.55 -10.93
C ARG A 440 18.03 -5.79 -10.85
N ASN A 441 19.24 -5.65 -10.32
CA ASN A 441 20.21 -6.75 -10.19
C ASN A 441 19.83 -7.77 -9.09
N HIS A 442 18.69 -7.58 -8.42
CA HIS A 442 18.14 -8.44 -7.36
C HIS A 442 16.92 -9.25 -7.78
N ASN A 443 16.56 -9.20 -9.06
CA ASN A 443 15.38 -9.84 -9.64
C ASN A 443 14.11 -9.70 -8.78
N PRO A 444 13.71 -8.48 -8.34
CA PRO A 444 12.81 -8.36 -7.20
C PRO A 444 11.30 -8.29 -7.54
N GLN A 445 10.94 -8.34 -8.83
CA GLN A 445 9.59 -8.16 -9.36
C GLN A 445 8.98 -9.47 -9.89
N LEU A 446 7.72 -9.39 -10.34
CA LEU A 446 6.95 -10.54 -10.85
C LEU A 446 7.27 -10.93 -12.30
N PHE A 447 7.89 -10.03 -13.05
CA PHE A 447 8.11 -10.17 -14.49
C PHE A 447 9.59 -9.97 -14.81
N ASN A 448 10.10 -10.80 -15.72
CA ASN A 448 11.45 -10.69 -16.29
C ASN A 448 11.57 -9.43 -17.16
N ALA A 449 12.79 -9.12 -17.61
CA ALA A 449 13.06 -7.92 -18.41
C ALA A 449 12.22 -7.84 -19.70
N ASP A 450 11.87 -8.98 -20.28
CA ASP A 450 11.07 -9.11 -21.50
C ASP A 450 9.55 -9.21 -21.25
N PHE A 451 9.10 -8.95 -20.01
CA PHE A 451 7.73 -9.08 -19.54
C PHE A 451 7.21 -10.53 -19.45
N SER A 452 8.07 -11.54 -19.64
CA SER A 452 7.69 -12.91 -19.33
C SER A 452 7.45 -13.09 -17.82
N GLN A 453 6.49 -13.95 -17.49
CA GLN A 453 6.07 -14.20 -16.12
C GLN A 453 7.08 -15.07 -15.39
N LYS A 454 7.57 -14.59 -14.25
CA LYS A 454 8.29 -15.43 -13.30
C LYS A 454 7.32 -16.32 -12.55
N LEU A 455 7.83 -17.33 -11.82
CA LEU A 455 7.01 -18.15 -10.91
C LEU A 455 6.25 -17.31 -9.88
N ALA A 456 6.75 -16.11 -9.55
CA ALA A 456 6.11 -15.15 -8.67
C ALA A 456 4.77 -14.61 -9.21
N ALA A 457 4.60 -14.45 -10.52
CA ALA A 457 3.37 -13.92 -11.10
C ALA A 457 2.13 -14.80 -10.80
N PRO A 458 2.10 -16.11 -11.12
CA PRO A 458 0.97 -16.98 -10.75
C PRO A 458 0.85 -17.18 -9.24
N ALA A 459 1.97 -17.12 -8.49
CA ALA A 459 1.95 -17.17 -7.03
C ALA A 459 1.22 -15.98 -6.39
N VAL A 460 1.40 -14.78 -6.95
CA VAL A 460 0.61 -13.60 -6.55
C VAL A 460 -0.82 -13.73 -7.05
N ALA A 461 -1.07 -14.17 -8.29
CA ALA A 461 -2.44 -14.24 -8.79
C ALA A 461 -3.34 -15.25 -8.06
N ASP A 462 -2.76 -16.32 -7.49
CA ASP A 462 -3.46 -17.35 -6.72
C ASP A 462 -2.59 -17.86 -5.55
N PRO A 463 -2.48 -17.07 -4.46
CA PRO A 463 -1.63 -17.43 -3.33
C PRO A 463 -2.18 -18.67 -2.60
N GLU A 464 -3.50 -18.86 -2.54
CA GLU A 464 -4.11 -20.05 -1.97
C GLU A 464 -3.72 -21.32 -2.73
N GLY A 465 -3.80 -21.28 -4.07
CA GLY A 465 -3.40 -22.39 -4.93
C GLY A 465 -1.94 -22.79 -4.73
N LEU A 466 -1.03 -21.80 -4.67
CA LEU A 466 0.39 -22.06 -4.43
C LEU A 466 0.65 -22.65 -3.03
N LEU A 467 -0.03 -22.12 -2.01
CA LEU A 467 0.13 -22.55 -0.62
C LEU A 467 -0.67 -23.82 -0.28
N GLY A 468 -1.47 -24.35 -1.20
CA GLY A 468 -2.33 -25.52 -0.98
C GLY A 468 -3.51 -25.25 -0.05
N VAL A 469 -3.89 -23.99 0.13
CA VAL A 469 -5.03 -23.56 0.94
C VAL A 469 -6.31 -23.79 0.15
N LYS A 470 -7.24 -24.59 0.69
CA LYS A 470 -8.47 -24.99 -0.03
C LYS A 470 -9.61 -23.98 0.01
N LYS A 471 -9.53 -23.01 0.92
CA LYS A 471 -10.58 -22.01 1.15
C LYS A 471 -10.03 -20.63 0.82
N PRO A 472 -10.86 -19.70 0.33
CA PRO A 472 -10.45 -18.32 0.17
C PRO A 472 -9.95 -17.74 1.48
N ILE A 473 -8.82 -17.04 1.44
CA ILE A 473 -8.33 -16.23 2.54
C ILE A 473 -9.20 -14.98 2.60
N THR A 474 -9.83 -14.77 3.75
CA THR A 474 -10.75 -13.67 4.00
C THR A 474 -10.50 -13.04 5.35
N ASP A 475 -10.60 -11.73 5.40
CA ASP A 475 -10.62 -10.94 6.61
C ASP A 475 -12.07 -10.80 7.08
N THR A 476 -12.38 -11.37 8.23
CA THR A 476 -13.72 -11.35 8.84
C THR A 476 -13.82 -10.47 10.09
N SER A 477 -12.74 -9.76 10.44
CA SER A 477 -12.62 -8.99 11.68
C SER A 477 -13.79 -8.00 11.88
N ARG A 478 -14.03 -7.13 10.89
CA ARG A 478 -15.13 -6.15 10.93
C ARG A 478 -16.52 -6.78 10.95
N LEU A 479 -16.72 -7.88 10.21
CA LEU A 479 -17.99 -8.61 10.24
C LEU A 479 -18.28 -9.18 11.62
N LEU A 480 -17.26 -9.77 12.26
CA LEU A 480 -17.37 -10.31 13.60
C LEU A 480 -17.64 -9.21 14.62
N GLN A 481 -16.96 -8.06 14.53
CA GLN A 481 -17.25 -6.89 15.35
C GLN A 481 -18.70 -6.41 15.18
N ALA A 482 -19.16 -6.26 13.94
CA ALA A 482 -20.54 -5.84 13.65
C ALA A 482 -21.58 -6.84 14.20
N ILE A 483 -21.28 -8.15 14.17
CA ILE A 483 -22.12 -9.19 14.77
C ILE A 483 -22.17 -9.03 16.29
N ASP A 484 -21.04 -8.79 16.95
CA ASP A 484 -20.97 -8.60 18.40
C ASP A 484 -21.72 -7.34 18.85
N GLU A 485 -21.52 -6.22 18.15
CA GLU A 485 -22.23 -4.96 18.39
C GLU A 485 -23.74 -5.11 18.18
N ALA A 486 -24.16 -5.73 17.08
CA ALA A 486 -25.56 -6.05 16.83
C ALA A 486 -26.14 -6.98 17.93
N GLY A 487 -25.36 -7.95 18.41
CA GLY A 487 -25.73 -8.85 19.49
C GLY A 487 -25.98 -8.15 20.83
N ALA A 488 -25.32 -7.01 21.06
CA ALA A 488 -25.49 -6.19 22.26
C ALA A 488 -26.77 -5.31 22.26
N VAL A 489 -27.42 -5.14 21.11
CA VAL A 489 -28.64 -4.34 20.99
C VAL A 489 -29.82 -5.01 21.70
N ASP A 490 -30.41 -4.34 22.70
CA ASP A 490 -31.62 -4.83 23.38
C ASP A 490 -32.88 -4.65 22.51
N VAL A 491 -33.10 -5.61 21.63
CA VAL A 491 -34.30 -5.70 20.78
C VAL A 491 -35.56 -6.21 21.51
N ARG A 492 -35.46 -6.55 22.79
CA ARG A 492 -36.59 -7.06 23.60
C ARG A 492 -37.14 -6.00 24.55
N GLY A 493 -36.28 -5.12 25.07
CA GLY A 493 -36.65 -4.03 25.99
C GLY A 493 -37.13 -2.75 25.30
N ALA A 494 -36.67 -2.46 24.08
CA ALA A 494 -37.07 -1.27 23.32
C ALA A 494 -38.18 -1.57 22.28
N GLN A 495 -39.17 -0.69 22.18
CA GLN A 495 -40.21 -0.80 21.16
C GLN A 495 -39.69 -0.25 19.83
N TYR A 496 -39.18 -1.11 18.96
CA TYR A 496 -38.80 -0.74 17.58
C TYR A 496 -39.94 -0.97 16.59
N THR A 497 -39.94 -0.26 15.45
CA THR A 497 -40.89 -0.54 14.38
C THR A 497 -40.68 -1.95 13.82
N GLY A 498 -41.76 -2.60 13.38
CA GLY A 498 -41.67 -3.98 12.86
C GLY A 498 -40.82 -4.09 11.58
N LYS A 499 -40.73 -3.01 10.81
CA LYS A 499 -39.98 -2.95 9.55
C LYS A 499 -38.47 -2.96 9.81
N THR A 500 -37.99 -2.02 10.63
CA THR A 500 -36.54 -1.89 10.93
C THR A 500 -36.03 -3.08 11.73
N LEU A 501 -36.84 -3.58 12.68
CA LEU A 501 -36.51 -4.80 13.43
C LEU A 501 -36.42 -6.05 12.54
N GLY A 502 -37.25 -6.15 11.50
CA GLY A 502 -37.19 -7.25 10.53
C GLY A 502 -35.93 -7.19 9.66
N ALA A 503 -35.57 -5.99 9.18
CA ALA A 503 -34.34 -5.76 8.41
C ALA A 503 -33.09 -6.11 9.23
N PHE A 504 -32.99 -5.59 10.45
CA PHE A 504 -31.91 -5.89 11.41
C PHE A 504 -31.73 -7.40 11.63
N LYS A 505 -32.81 -8.13 11.96
CA LYS A 505 -32.74 -9.59 12.17
C LYS A 505 -32.32 -10.35 10.91
N GLY A 506 -32.77 -9.87 9.74
CA GLY A 506 -32.39 -10.44 8.45
C GLY A 506 -30.90 -10.28 8.18
N ALA A 507 -30.37 -9.07 8.38
CA ALA A 507 -28.95 -8.75 8.21
C ALA A 507 -28.08 -9.57 9.16
N LEU A 508 -28.42 -9.61 10.46
CA LEU A 508 -27.68 -10.42 11.45
C LEU A 508 -27.66 -11.92 11.09
N GLY A 509 -28.79 -12.44 10.59
CA GLY A 509 -28.88 -13.81 10.11
C GLY A 509 -27.98 -14.10 8.90
N ARG A 510 -27.91 -13.18 7.93
CA ARG A 510 -27.04 -13.28 6.75
C ARG A 510 -25.56 -13.17 7.14
N ALA A 511 -25.20 -12.19 7.96
CA ALA A 511 -23.85 -12.03 8.50
C ALA A 511 -23.35 -13.31 9.18
N THR A 512 -24.16 -13.89 10.07
CA THR A 512 -23.83 -15.16 10.74
C THR A 512 -23.67 -16.32 9.74
N ALA A 513 -24.47 -16.35 8.67
CA ALA A 513 -24.38 -17.38 7.65
C ALA A 513 -23.12 -17.25 6.77
N VAL A 514 -22.71 -16.02 6.46
CA VAL A 514 -21.48 -15.72 5.72
C VAL A 514 -20.25 -16.24 6.47
N VAL A 515 -20.13 -15.93 7.77
CA VAL A 515 -19.04 -16.42 8.63
C VAL A 515 -19.02 -17.95 8.66
N ARG A 516 -20.17 -18.61 8.85
CA ARG A 516 -20.25 -20.08 8.94
C ARG A 516 -19.92 -20.81 7.64
N ALA A 517 -20.09 -20.15 6.50
CA ALA A 517 -19.93 -20.77 5.19
C ALA A 517 -18.59 -20.45 4.52
N ASP A 518 -17.67 -19.75 5.21
CA ASP A 518 -16.35 -19.35 4.71
C ASP A 518 -16.42 -18.71 3.31
N ARG A 519 -17.33 -17.74 3.14
CA ARG A 519 -17.54 -17.06 1.85
C ARG A 519 -16.37 -16.11 1.57
N GLY A 520 -16.12 -15.82 0.29
CA GLY A 520 -15.07 -14.89 -0.16
C GLY A 520 -15.28 -13.45 0.30
N GLN A 521 -14.26 -12.60 0.12
CA GLN A 521 -14.19 -11.25 0.71
C GLN A 521 -15.38 -10.35 0.31
N ALA A 522 -15.83 -10.36 -0.95
CA ALA A 522 -17.04 -9.64 -1.36
C ALA A 522 -18.25 -9.91 -0.45
N ALA A 523 -18.53 -11.19 -0.17
CA ALA A 523 -19.68 -11.55 0.65
C ALA A 523 -19.51 -11.13 2.11
N VAL A 524 -18.26 -11.07 2.60
CA VAL A 524 -17.94 -10.58 3.94
C VAL A 524 -18.15 -9.06 4.01
N ASN A 525 -17.68 -8.32 3.00
CA ASN A 525 -17.85 -6.87 2.91
C ASN A 525 -19.33 -6.51 2.85
N ASP A 526 -20.09 -7.11 1.91
CA ASP A 526 -21.54 -6.88 1.73
C ASP A 526 -22.32 -7.13 3.03
N ALA A 527 -22.01 -8.24 3.71
CA ALA A 527 -22.70 -8.59 4.94
C ALA A 527 -22.34 -7.69 6.12
N SER A 528 -21.12 -7.14 6.13
CA SER A 528 -20.66 -6.20 7.15
C SER A 528 -21.41 -4.88 7.00
N GLU A 529 -21.39 -4.30 5.79
CA GLU A 529 -22.08 -3.04 5.48
C GLU A 529 -23.57 -3.16 5.76
N GLU A 530 -24.22 -4.21 5.26
CA GLU A 530 -25.66 -4.41 5.47
C GLU A 530 -26.02 -4.52 6.96
N LEU A 531 -25.18 -5.17 7.78
CA LEU A 531 -25.43 -5.30 9.21
C LEU A 531 -25.23 -3.97 9.94
N VAL A 532 -24.18 -3.21 9.59
CA VAL A 532 -23.93 -1.88 10.16
C VAL A 532 -25.09 -0.94 9.83
N GLU A 533 -25.51 -0.87 8.56
CA GLU A 533 -26.64 -0.05 8.13
C GLU A 533 -27.95 -0.44 8.82
N ALA A 534 -28.25 -1.75 8.90
CA ALA A 534 -29.47 -2.23 9.52
C ALA A 534 -29.50 -1.99 11.03
N THR A 535 -28.33 -1.99 11.69
CA THR A 535 -28.19 -1.68 13.11
C THR A 535 -28.40 -0.19 13.37
N ALA A 536 -27.77 0.68 12.57
CA ALA A 536 -27.96 2.13 12.66
C ALA A 536 -29.40 2.57 12.31
N GLY A 537 -30.07 1.84 11.41
CA GLY A 537 -31.44 2.11 10.96
C GLY A 537 -32.56 1.69 11.91
N LEU A 538 -32.27 1.29 13.15
CA LEU A 538 -33.29 0.88 14.12
C LEU A 538 -34.13 2.06 14.64
N GLU A 539 -35.36 2.16 14.16
CA GLU A 539 -36.33 3.18 14.61
C GLU A 539 -37.21 2.72 15.78
N LEU A 540 -37.33 3.57 16.82
CA LEU A 540 -38.29 3.40 17.91
C LEU A 540 -39.73 3.67 17.44
N LYS A 541 -40.70 3.03 18.09
CA LYS A 541 -42.15 3.19 17.85
C LYS A 541 -42.71 4.49 18.36
#